data_AF-A0A924MZS5-F1
#
_entry.id   AF-A0A924MZS5-F1
#
_cell.length_a   1.000
_cell.length_b   1.000
_cell.length_c   1.000
_cell.angle_alpha   90.00
_cell.angle_beta   90.00
_cell.angle_gamma   90.00
#
_symmetry.space_group_name_H-M   'P 1'
#
loop_
_entity.id
_entity.type
_entity.pdbx_description
1 polymer ?
#
loop_
_entity_poly.entity_id
_entity_poly.type
_entity_poly.pdbx_seq_one_letter_code
_entity_poly.pdbx_strand_id
1 'polypeptide(L)' 'MTALPPGSTIGILGGGQLGRMLALAAARLGFDVVILDPEENSPAGRVAARQIVAAY' A
#
# COMPACT_ATOMS: atom_id res chain seq x y z
N MET A 1 11.86 -19.42 2.87
CA MET A 1 11.58 -17.99 2.66
C MET A 1 11.93 -17.26 3.94
N THR A 2 12.76 -16.22 3.86
CA THR A 2 13.13 -15.41 5.02
C THR A 2 12.08 -14.33 5.23
N ALA A 3 11.74 -14.02 6.48
CA ALA A 3 10.83 -12.92 6.79
C ALA A 3 11.43 -11.58 6.35
N LEU A 4 10.59 -10.67 5.86
CA LEU A 4 11.03 -9.32 5.53
C LEU A 4 11.23 -8.50 6.82
N PRO A 5 12.34 -7.75 6.95
CA PRO A 5 12.56 -6.91 8.11
C PRO A 5 11.61 -5.70 8.10
N PRO A 6 11.27 -5.12 9.28
CA PRO A 6 10.62 -3.81 9.36
C PRO A 6 11.41 -2.75 8.58
N GLY A 7 10.69 -1.80 7.98
CA GLY A 7 11.22 -0.83 7.01
C GLY A 7 11.21 -1.33 5.56
N SER A 8 10.87 -2.60 5.31
CA SER A 8 10.64 -3.09 3.95
C SER A 8 9.36 -2.45 3.35
N THR A 9 9.28 -2.43 2.02
CA THR A 9 8.12 -1.89 1.29
C THR A 9 7.26 -3.00 0.71
N ILE A 10 5.94 -2.90 0.89
CA ILE A 10 4.94 -3.80 0.31
C ILE A 10 4.21 -3.08 -0.84
N GLY A 11 4.20 -3.70 -2.02
CA GLY A 11 3.40 -3.23 -3.16
C GLY A 11 2.00 -3.85 -3.13
N ILE A 12 0.95 -3.05 -3.33
CA ILE A 12 -0.44 -3.51 -3.43
C ILE A 12 -1.05 -2.99 -4.73
N LEU A 13 -1.68 -3.88 -5.50
CA LEU A 13 -2.44 -3.54 -6.70
C LEU A 13 -3.92 -3.40 -6.32
N GLY A 14 -4.50 -2.22 -6.57
CA GLY A 14 -5.85 -1.87 -6.17
C GLY A 14 -5.90 -1.02 -4.89
N GLY A 15 -6.46 0.18 -5.03
CA GLY A 15 -6.52 1.23 -4.02
C GLY A 15 -7.83 1.30 -3.23
N GLY A 16 -8.67 0.26 -3.30
CA GLY A 16 -9.96 0.21 -2.61
C GLY A 16 -9.86 0.07 -1.07
N GLN A 17 -11.01 -0.17 -0.43
CA GLN A 17 -11.11 -0.24 1.04
C GLN A 17 -10.25 -1.36 1.65
N LEU A 18 -10.13 -2.51 0.96
CA LEU A 18 -9.28 -3.61 1.42
C LEU A 18 -7.79 -3.26 1.36
N GLY A 19 -7.35 -2.60 0.29
CA GLY A 19 -5.98 -2.07 0.19
C GLY A 19 -5.68 -1.08 1.32
N ARG A 20 -6.65 -0.23 1.68
CA ARG A 20 -6.53 0.70 2.81
C ARG A 20 -6.38 -0.03 4.14
N MET A 21 -7.20 -1.04 4.40
CA MET A 21 -7.11 -1.85 5.62
C MET A 21 -5.77 -2.56 5.73
N LEU A 22 -5.26 -3.12 4.63
CA LEU A 22 -3.96 -3.78 4.58
C LEU A 22 -2.82 -2.79 4.78
N ALA A 23 -2.86 -1.62 4.14
CA ALA A 23 -1.85 -0.58 4.29
C ALA A 23 -1.72 -0.09 5.74
N LEU A 24 -2.85 0.10 6.43
CA LEU A 24 -2.86 0.46 7.84
C LEU A 24 -2.31 -0.66 8.74
N ALA A 25 -2.55 -1.92 8.40
CA ALA A 25 -1.97 -3.05 9.14
C ALA A 25 -0.46 -3.15 8.92
N ALA A 26 0.00 -2.98 7.67
CA ALA A 26 1.41 -2.97 7.31
C ALA A 26 2.18 -1.86 8.05
N ALA A 27 1.62 -0.65 8.14
CA ALA A 27 2.20 0.45 8.89
C ALA A 27 2.40 0.13 10.38
N ARG A 28 1.44 -0.57 11.02
CA ARG A 28 1.57 -1.00 12.43
C ARG A 28 2.69 -2.03 12.65
N LEU A 29 3.04 -2.77 11.61
CA LEU A 29 4.15 -3.74 11.62
C LEU A 29 5.48 -3.10 11.18
N GLY A 30 5.49 -1.80 10.89
CA GLY A 30 6.67 -1.04 10.49
C GLY A 30 7.03 -1.18 9.01
N PHE A 31 6.09 -1.55 8.14
CA PHE A 31 6.30 -1.59 6.69
C PHE A 31 5.77 -0.33 6.00
N ASP A 32 6.47 0.10 4.96
CA ASP A 32 5.95 1.07 4.00
C ASP A 32 5.08 0.39 2.95
N VAL A 33 4.16 1.15 2.37
CA VAL A 33 3.25 0.64 1.33
C VAL A 33 3.25 1.55 0.12
N VAL A 34 3.30 0.92 -1.06
CA VAL A 34 3.09 1.57 -2.36
C VAL A 34 1.83 0.98 -3.00
N ILE A 35 0.90 1.85 -3.38
CA ILE A 35 -0.36 1.46 -4.04
C ILE A 35 -0.27 1.75 -5.53
N LEU A 36 -0.69 0.79 -6.37
CA LEU A 36 -1.00 1.01 -7.78
C LEU A 36 -2.53 1.07 -7.93
N ASP A 37 -3.06 2.17 -8.42
CA ASP A 37 -4.50 2.33 -8.68
C ASP A 37 -4.75 3.35 -9.80
N PRO A 38 -5.75 3.16 -10.70
CA PRO A 38 -6.06 4.10 -11.77
C PRO A 38 -6.65 5.43 -11.27
N GLU A 39 -7.27 5.45 -10.08
CA GLU A 39 -7.88 6.63 -9.49
C GLU A 39 -6.89 7.35 -8.58
N GLU A 40 -6.62 8.62 -8.88
CA GLU A 40 -5.84 9.47 -7.98
C GLU A 40 -6.54 9.61 -6.61
N ASN A 41 -5.77 9.64 -5.52
CA ASN A 41 -6.30 9.75 -4.16
C ASN A 41 -7.29 8.63 -3.79
N SER A 42 -7.03 7.41 -4.28
CA SER A 42 -7.77 6.21 -3.91
C SER A 42 -7.79 5.99 -2.39
N PRO A 43 -8.79 5.28 -1.83
CA PRO A 43 -8.88 5.02 -0.39
C PRO A 43 -7.58 4.50 0.26
N ALA A 44 -6.86 3.60 -0.41
CA ALA A 44 -5.58 3.08 0.06
C ALA A 44 -4.43 4.06 -0.22
N GLY A 45 -4.45 4.75 -1.35
CA GLY A 45 -3.42 5.74 -1.70
C GLY A 45 -3.27 6.85 -0.66
N ARG A 46 -4.38 7.27 -0.03
CA ARG A 46 -4.38 8.29 1.05
C ARG A 46 -3.65 7.88 2.32
N VAL A 47 -3.44 6.58 2.55
CA VAL A 47 -2.77 6.05 3.76
C VAL A 47 -1.43 5.37 3.44
N ALA A 48 -1.05 5.33 2.17
CA ALA A 48 0.18 4.71 1.71
C ALA A 48 1.33 5.72 1.71
N ALA A 49 2.57 5.22 1.79
CA ALA A 49 3.76 6.05 1.67
C ALA A 49 3.89 6.64 0.25
N ARG A 50 3.38 5.93 -0.76
CA ARG A 50 3.31 6.40 -2.15
C ARG A 50 2.13 5.78 -2.89
N GLN A 51 1.55 6.53 -3.82
CA GLN A 51 0.63 6.02 -4.83
C GLN A 51 1.24 6.17 -6.23
N ILE A 52 1.05 5.15 -7.07
CA ILE A 52 1.30 5.17 -8.51
C ILE A 52 -0.08 5.20 -9.18
N VAL A 53 -0.36 6.28 -9.91
CA VAL A 53 -1.63 6.45 -10.64
C VAL A 53 -1.45 5.91 -12.05
N ALA A 54 -1.98 4.71 -12.31
CA ALA A 54 -1.88 4.04 -13.61
C ALA A 54 -2.95 2.96 -13.76
N ALA A 55 -3.32 2.67 -15.01
CA ALA A 55 -4.15 1.51 -15.34
C ALA A 55 -3.37 0.20 -15.15
N TYR A 56 -4.08 -0.87 -14.79
CA TYR A 56 -3.54 -2.21 -14.55
C TYR A 56 -4.45 -3.30 -15.12
#